data_AF-A0A936C5Q5-F1
#
_entry.id   AF-A0A936C5Q5-F1
#
_cell.length_a   1.000
_cell.length_b   1.000
_cell.length_c   1.000
_cell.angle_alpha   90.00
_cell.angle_beta   90.00
_cell.angle_gamma   90.00
#
_symmetry.space_group_name_H-M   'P 1'
#
loop_
_entity.id
_entity.type
_entity.pdbx_description
1 polymer ?
#
loop_
_entity_poly.entity_id
_entity_poly.type
_entity_poly.pdbx_seq_one_letter_code
_entity_poly.pdbx_strand_id
1 'polypeptide(L)'
;MGPAAFFAAGAWLLQQQPRLPSLAAASILVPLLLCARYWWNASPAALRIASRLALGLACFAAGFYWAAAYGGWRLADELPARWEGRDVRLRGTVTGLPERTASGWRFGVETERVITPDAEVPHRLLITLMDDPAEPAVTTEPPVEAGEHLVFTARLRRPHGTYNPHGFDFEGWLLERGFRATGYVRTGEPFSRERPVPWQFSGGIDRWRASLRSHLLAAVPESAFAGVLVALAIGDQQAITAEQWQVYTRTGVNHLMSISGLHITMLGAVAGFAVSRLWRRSSRLVRALPAVDAGAWADWPPPSVTRCFPDSPCRHSARCGCWPRP
;
A
#
# COMPACT_ATOMS: atom_id res chain seq x y z
N MET A 1 -17.87 24.47 0.53
CA MET A 1 -16.94 23.35 0.27
C MET A 1 -15.59 23.93 -0.11
N GLY A 2 -14.51 23.47 0.52
CA GLY A 2 -13.14 23.93 0.20
C GLY A 2 -12.59 23.29 -1.08
N PRO A 3 -11.50 23.83 -1.66
CA PRO A 3 -10.86 23.31 -2.87
C PRO A 3 -10.42 21.84 -2.74
N ALA A 4 -10.03 21.40 -1.54
CA ALA A 4 -9.69 20.00 -1.25
C ALA A 4 -10.88 19.04 -1.45
N ALA A 5 -12.11 19.47 -1.16
CA ALA A 5 -13.30 18.65 -1.38
C ALA A 5 -13.58 18.44 -2.87
N PHE A 6 -13.37 19.47 -3.70
CA PHE A 6 -13.48 19.35 -5.16
C PHE A 6 -12.42 18.43 -5.73
N PHE A 7 -11.17 18.55 -5.27
CA PHE A 7 -10.09 17.63 -5.66
C PHE A 7 -10.42 16.18 -5.32
N ALA A 8 -10.86 15.91 -4.08
CA ALA A 8 -11.26 14.58 -3.65
C ALA A 8 -12.45 14.03 -4.45
N ALA A 9 -13.44 14.87 -4.75
CA ALA A 9 -14.58 14.49 -5.59
C ALA A 9 -14.15 14.13 -7.03
N GLY A 10 -13.18 14.85 -7.58
CA GLY A 10 -12.60 14.54 -8.90
C GLY A 10 -11.88 13.19 -8.91
N ALA A 11 -11.06 12.93 -7.90
CA ALA A 11 -10.38 11.64 -7.73
C ALA A 11 -11.39 10.48 -7.54
N TRP A 12 -12.45 10.71 -6.75
CA TRP A 12 -13.52 9.73 -6.54
C TRP A 12 -14.30 9.43 -7.81
N LEU A 13 -14.63 10.44 -8.63
CA LEU A 13 -15.33 10.21 -9.90
C LEU A 13 -14.51 9.33 -10.84
N LEU A 14 -13.19 9.53 -10.90
CA LEU A 14 -12.32 8.69 -11.73
C LEU A 14 -12.35 7.22 -11.28
N GLN A 15 -12.35 6.96 -9.97
CA GLN A 15 -12.38 5.58 -9.44
C GLN A 15 -13.64 4.81 -9.86
N GLN A 16 -14.71 5.50 -10.25
CA GLN A 16 -15.93 4.89 -10.77
C GLN A 16 -15.85 4.58 -12.28
N GLN A 17 -14.78 5.00 -12.97
CA GLN A 17 -14.64 4.79 -14.41
C GLN A 17 -13.91 3.49 -14.74
N PRO A 18 -14.39 2.72 -15.73
CA PRO A 18 -13.76 1.46 -16.13
C PRO A 18 -12.46 1.65 -16.94
N ARG A 19 -12.18 2.87 -17.40
CA ARG A 19 -11.01 3.18 -18.23
C ARG A 19 -10.39 4.50 -17.80
N LEU A 20 -9.07 4.55 -17.87
CA LEU A 20 -8.33 5.79 -17.64
C LEU A 20 -8.52 6.75 -18.82
N PRO A 21 -8.84 8.03 -18.56
CA PRO A 21 -8.94 9.06 -19.58
C PRO A 21 -7.55 9.38 -20.14
N SER A 22 -7.50 9.85 -21.39
CA SER A 22 -6.26 10.34 -21.99
C SER A 22 -5.73 11.55 -21.21
N LEU A 23 -4.43 11.55 -20.88
CA LEU A 23 -3.79 12.69 -20.19
C LEU A 23 -3.76 13.97 -21.04
N ALA A 24 -3.91 13.86 -22.37
CA ALA A 24 -4.03 15.02 -23.26
C ALA A 24 -5.21 15.94 -22.89
N ALA A 25 -6.30 15.37 -22.35
CA ALA A 25 -7.47 16.12 -21.91
C ALA A 25 -7.22 16.92 -20.61
N ALA A 26 -6.11 16.69 -19.92
CA ALA A 26 -5.68 17.52 -18.78
C ALA A 26 -5.36 18.97 -19.18
N SER A 27 -5.15 19.23 -20.48
CA SER A 27 -4.98 20.58 -21.04
C SER A 27 -6.14 21.53 -20.71
N ILE A 28 -7.35 21.00 -20.40
CA ILE A 28 -8.52 21.77 -19.95
C ILE A 28 -8.27 22.51 -18.61
N LEU A 29 -7.28 22.10 -17.82
CA LEU A 29 -6.89 22.81 -16.58
C LEU A 29 -6.39 24.23 -16.85
N VAL A 30 -5.67 24.43 -17.96
CA VAL A 30 -5.07 25.73 -18.31
C VAL A 30 -6.15 26.80 -18.54
N PRO A 31 -7.15 26.63 -19.42
CA PRO A 31 -8.21 27.62 -19.60
C PRO A 31 -9.04 27.83 -18.33
N LEU A 32 -9.29 26.79 -17.52
CA LEU A 32 -10.02 26.94 -16.25
C LEU A 32 -9.29 27.85 -15.25
N LEU A 33 -7.97 27.69 -15.13
CA LEU A 33 -7.14 28.54 -14.28
C LEU A 33 -7.03 29.97 -14.83
N LEU A 34 -6.93 30.13 -16.15
CA LEU A 34 -6.92 31.44 -16.80
C LEU A 34 -8.26 32.18 -16.62
N CYS A 35 -9.40 31.50 -16.77
CA CYS A 35 -10.73 32.06 -16.51
C CYS A 35 -10.90 32.44 -15.03
N ALA A 36 -10.46 31.58 -14.11
CA ALA A 36 -10.49 31.88 -12.68
C ALA A 36 -9.67 33.13 -12.36
N ARG A 37 -8.46 33.26 -12.92
CA ARG A 37 -7.58 34.42 -12.73
C ARG A 37 -8.15 35.70 -13.36
N TYR A 38 -8.69 35.60 -14.58
CA TYR A 38 -9.28 36.73 -15.30
C TYR A 38 -10.50 37.29 -14.56
N TRP A 39 -11.40 36.42 -14.10
CA TRP A 39 -12.60 36.83 -13.35
C TRP A 39 -12.32 37.24 -11.90
N TRP A 40 -11.21 36.78 -11.32
CA TRP A 40 -10.76 37.25 -10.00
C TRP A 40 -10.33 38.72 -10.04
N ASN A 41 -9.72 39.15 -11.14
CA ASN A 41 -9.28 40.54 -11.34
C ASN A 41 -10.42 41.47 -11.77
N ALA A 42 -11.53 40.93 -12.26
CA ALA A 42 -12.70 41.70 -12.64
C ALA A 42 -13.57 41.99 -11.40
N SER A 43 -13.78 43.27 -11.11
CA SER A 43 -14.33 43.79 -9.83
C SER A 43 -15.80 43.51 -9.46
N PRO A 44 -16.74 43.05 -10.32
CA PRO A 44 -18.11 42.78 -9.90
C PRO A 44 -18.23 41.59 -8.94
N ALA A 45 -19.08 41.71 -7.91
CA ALA A 45 -19.38 40.62 -6.98
C ALA A 45 -19.86 39.33 -7.68
N ALA A 46 -20.54 39.45 -8.83
CA ALA A 46 -20.95 38.31 -9.66
C ALA A 46 -19.76 37.53 -10.26
N LEU A 47 -18.68 38.21 -10.66
CA LEU A 47 -17.49 37.58 -11.23
C LEU A 47 -16.62 36.89 -10.16
N ARG A 48 -16.76 37.28 -8.89
CA ARG A 48 -16.16 36.55 -7.75
C ARG A 48 -16.80 35.19 -7.50
N ILE A 49 -18.10 35.05 -7.77
CA ILE A 49 -18.78 33.74 -7.69
C ILE A 49 -18.30 32.86 -8.85
N ALA A 50 -18.24 33.42 -10.06
CA ALA A 50 -17.73 32.72 -11.24
C ALA A 50 -16.27 32.26 -11.07
N SER A 51 -15.40 33.08 -10.50
CA SER A 51 -13.99 32.70 -10.23
C SER A 51 -13.87 31.60 -9.18
N ARG A 52 -14.72 31.58 -8.14
CA ARG A 52 -14.79 30.49 -7.15
C ARG A 52 -15.29 29.18 -7.76
N LEU A 53 -16.27 29.23 -8.66
CA LEU A 53 -16.74 28.06 -9.38
C LEU A 53 -15.68 27.54 -10.36
N ALA A 54 -15.02 28.42 -11.10
CA ALA A 54 -13.92 28.07 -12.00
C ALA A 54 -12.74 27.44 -11.23
N LEU A 55 -12.39 27.98 -10.06
CA LEU A 55 -11.38 27.39 -9.18
C LEU A 55 -11.82 26.02 -8.65
N GLY A 56 -13.08 25.87 -8.23
CA GLY A 56 -13.64 24.58 -7.81
C GLY A 56 -13.56 23.54 -8.92
N LEU A 57 -13.92 23.92 -10.15
CA LEU A 57 -13.85 23.05 -11.32
C LEU A 57 -12.39 22.72 -11.71
N ALA A 58 -11.47 23.68 -11.59
CA ALA A 58 -10.05 23.44 -11.79
C ALA A 58 -9.49 22.45 -10.76
N CYS A 59 -9.84 22.60 -9.48
CA CYS A 59 -9.45 21.65 -8.42
C CYS A 59 -10.05 20.26 -8.66
N PHE A 60 -11.31 20.19 -9.11
CA PHE A 60 -11.97 18.94 -9.48
C PHE A 60 -11.23 18.24 -10.64
N ALA A 61 -10.98 18.96 -11.74
CA ALA A 61 -10.23 18.44 -12.86
C ALA A 61 -8.81 18.04 -12.45
N ALA A 62 -8.16 18.79 -11.55
CA ALA A 62 -6.83 18.47 -11.06
C ALA A 62 -6.82 17.15 -10.28
N GLY A 63 -7.82 16.91 -9.44
CA GLY A 63 -7.99 15.64 -8.73
C GLY A 63 -8.24 14.47 -9.67
N PHE A 64 -9.12 14.68 -10.67
CA PHE A 64 -9.43 13.67 -11.68
C PHE A 64 -8.20 13.28 -12.52
N TYR A 65 -7.45 14.25 -13.05
CA TYR A 65 -6.27 13.95 -13.88
C TYR A 65 -5.05 13.53 -13.07
N TRP A 66 -4.90 13.99 -11.82
CA TRP A 66 -3.87 13.49 -10.92
C TRP A 66 -4.08 12.00 -10.64
N ALA A 67 -5.32 11.60 -10.31
CA ALA A 67 -5.65 10.20 -10.10
C ALA A 67 -5.47 9.37 -11.39
N ALA A 68 -5.74 9.95 -12.56
CA ALA A 68 -5.54 9.28 -13.86
C ALA A 68 -4.07 9.08 -14.18
N ALA A 69 -3.23 10.10 -13.92
CA ALA A 69 -1.78 10.00 -14.09
C ALA A 69 -1.17 8.99 -13.12
N TYR A 70 -1.60 9.01 -11.85
CA TYR A 70 -1.14 8.06 -10.84
C TYR A 70 -1.55 6.63 -11.17
N GLY A 71 -2.81 6.41 -11.58
CA GLY A 71 -3.30 5.12 -12.05
C GLY A 71 -2.53 4.64 -13.27
N GLY A 72 -2.28 5.53 -14.25
CA GLY A 72 -1.50 5.22 -15.44
C GLY A 72 -0.06 4.82 -15.11
N TRP A 73 0.62 5.56 -14.25
CA TRP A 73 1.95 5.21 -13.77
C TRP A 73 1.96 3.86 -13.04
N ARG A 74 0.98 3.63 -12.15
CA ARG A 74 0.85 2.37 -11.41
C ARG A 74 0.51 1.18 -12.29
N LEU A 75 -0.19 1.38 -13.41
CA LEU A 75 -0.59 0.35 -14.38
C LEU A 75 0.45 0.13 -15.48
N ALA A 76 1.33 1.10 -15.75
CA ALA A 76 2.36 1.00 -16.79
C ALA A 76 3.37 -0.13 -16.54
N ASP A 77 3.65 -0.46 -15.28
CA ASP A 77 4.51 -1.60 -14.91
C ASP A 77 3.80 -2.94 -15.13
N GLU A 78 3.54 -3.34 -16.39
CA GLU A 78 2.83 -4.57 -16.70
C GLU A 78 3.71 -5.60 -17.41
N LEU A 79 3.37 -6.89 -17.28
CA LEU A 79 3.99 -7.94 -18.07
C LEU A 79 3.51 -7.81 -19.53
N PRO A 80 4.40 -7.60 -20.51
CA PRO A 80 4.01 -7.49 -21.91
C PRO A 80 3.34 -8.77 -22.40
N ALA A 81 2.28 -8.64 -23.20
CA ALA A 81 1.51 -9.80 -23.71
C ALA A 81 2.39 -10.83 -24.46
N ARG A 82 3.50 -10.40 -25.07
CA ARG A 82 4.46 -11.30 -25.74
C ARG A 82 5.20 -12.26 -24.80
N TRP A 83 5.26 -11.95 -23.51
CA TRP A 83 5.91 -12.76 -22.47
C TRP A 83 4.92 -13.51 -21.58
N GLU A 84 3.61 -13.34 -21.82
CA GLU A 84 2.59 -14.10 -21.11
C GLU A 84 2.64 -15.58 -21.48
N GLY A 85 2.65 -16.44 -20.46
CA GLY A 85 2.71 -17.88 -20.60
C GLY A 85 4.03 -18.38 -21.18
N ARG A 86 5.11 -17.60 -21.10
CA ARG A 86 6.46 -18.03 -21.49
C ARG A 86 7.35 -18.23 -20.26
N ASP A 87 8.34 -19.10 -20.42
CA ASP A 87 9.33 -19.38 -19.39
C ASP A 87 10.40 -18.29 -19.42
N VAL A 88 10.56 -17.60 -18.28
CA VAL A 88 11.53 -16.53 -18.12
C VAL A 88 12.47 -16.88 -16.97
N ARG A 89 13.76 -16.86 -17.25
CA ARG A 89 14.80 -17.02 -16.25
C ARG A 89 15.19 -15.65 -15.72
N LEU A 90 15.08 -15.48 -14.40
CA LEU A 90 15.36 -14.21 -13.74
C LEU A 90 16.04 -14.44 -12.40
N ARG A 91 16.70 -13.38 -11.93
CA ARG A 91 17.24 -13.23 -10.60
C ARG A 91 16.35 -12.25 -9.85
N GLY A 92 15.95 -12.63 -8.64
CA GLY A 92 15.16 -11.78 -7.78
C GLY A 92 15.34 -12.08 -6.30
N THR A 93 14.85 -11.17 -5.48
CA THR A 93 14.91 -11.27 -4.02
C THR A 93 13.54 -11.63 -3.47
N VAL A 94 13.48 -12.61 -2.58
CA VAL A 94 12.23 -12.98 -1.90
C VAL A 94 11.78 -11.84 -0.99
N THR A 95 10.57 -11.33 -1.22
CA THR A 95 9.96 -10.28 -0.42
C THR A 95 8.78 -10.81 0.39
N GLY A 96 8.67 -10.39 1.64
CA GLY A 96 7.65 -10.89 2.55
C GLY A 96 7.89 -12.33 2.99
N LEU A 97 7.00 -12.83 3.84
CA LEU A 97 7.08 -14.20 4.36
C LEU A 97 6.44 -15.17 3.36
N PRO A 98 7.07 -16.31 3.07
CA PRO A 98 6.45 -17.36 2.28
C PRO A 98 5.16 -17.88 2.93
N GLU A 99 4.14 -18.05 2.10
CA GLU A 99 2.80 -18.50 2.46
C GLU A 99 2.59 -19.93 1.97
N ARG A 100 2.08 -20.80 2.86
CA ARG A 100 1.63 -22.13 2.44
C ARG A 100 0.23 -22.04 1.84
N THR A 101 0.06 -22.61 0.66
CA THR A 101 -1.21 -22.70 -0.07
C THR A 101 -1.57 -24.16 -0.31
N ALA A 102 -2.79 -24.43 -0.76
CA ALA A 102 -3.25 -25.79 -1.06
C ALA A 102 -2.46 -26.47 -2.20
N SER A 103 -1.78 -25.69 -3.05
CA SER A 103 -1.02 -26.18 -4.20
C SER A 103 0.51 -26.12 -4.01
N GLY A 104 0.98 -25.57 -2.90
CA GLY A 104 2.41 -25.39 -2.60
C GLY A 104 2.71 -24.07 -1.91
N TRP A 105 3.89 -23.51 -2.13
CA TRP A 105 4.37 -22.30 -1.47
C TRP A 105 4.25 -21.08 -2.37
N ARG A 106 3.75 -19.97 -1.82
CA ARG A 106 3.60 -18.70 -2.52
C ARG A 106 4.43 -17.63 -1.84
N PHE A 107 5.16 -16.84 -2.61
CA PHE A 107 5.97 -15.75 -2.08
C PHE A 107 6.13 -14.62 -3.11
N GLY A 108 6.38 -13.41 -2.62
CA GLY A 108 6.70 -12.28 -3.47
C GLY A 108 8.17 -12.32 -3.90
N VAL A 109 8.45 -11.87 -5.11
CA VAL A 109 9.80 -11.71 -5.64
C VAL A 109 9.94 -10.32 -6.23
N GLU A 110 10.99 -9.62 -5.82
CA GLU A 110 11.42 -8.37 -6.45
C GLU A 110 12.48 -8.67 -7.51
N THR A 111 12.21 -8.29 -8.76
CA THR A 111 13.07 -8.58 -9.92
C THR A 111 14.33 -7.73 -9.86
N GLU A 112 15.49 -8.36 -9.74
CA GLU A 112 16.80 -7.68 -9.76
C GLU A 112 17.39 -7.64 -11.17
N ARG A 113 17.32 -8.78 -11.87
CA ARG A 113 17.90 -8.93 -13.20
C ARG A 113 17.18 -10.00 -13.98
N VAL A 114 16.83 -9.70 -15.22
CA VAL A 114 16.30 -10.69 -16.16
C VAL A 114 17.48 -11.32 -16.92
N ILE A 115 17.53 -12.65 -16.93
CA ILE A 115 18.62 -13.42 -17.57
C ILE A 115 18.24 -13.81 -19.00
N THR A 116 16.96 -14.10 -19.24
CA THR A 116 16.45 -14.33 -20.59
C THR A 116 16.61 -13.06 -21.45
N PRO A 117 17.25 -13.14 -22.62
CA PRO A 117 17.41 -11.99 -23.51
C PRO A 117 16.04 -11.48 -24.01
N ASP A 118 15.91 -10.16 -24.15
CA ASP A 118 14.70 -9.44 -24.59
C ASP A 118 13.44 -9.62 -23.69
N ALA A 119 13.60 -10.30 -22.55
CA ALA A 119 12.54 -10.48 -21.59
C ALA A 119 12.36 -9.23 -20.73
N GLU A 120 11.14 -8.70 -20.77
CA GLU A 120 10.68 -7.59 -19.94
C GLU A 120 9.73 -8.15 -18.90
N VAL A 121 10.03 -7.88 -17.64
CA VAL A 121 9.34 -8.46 -16.49
C VAL A 121 9.09 -7.35 -15.47
N PRO A 122 7.91 -7.31 -14.82
CA PRO A 122 7.61 -6.28 -13.84
C PRO A 122 8.54 -6.33 -12.62
N HIS A 123 8.56 -5.22 -11.87
CA HIS A 123 9.41 -5.10 -10.68
C HIS A 123 9.06 -6.09 -9.57
N ARG A 124 7.77 -6.39 -9.38
CA ARG A 124 7.29 -7.30 -8.33
C ARG A 124 6.39 -8.38 -8.88
N LEU A 125 6.74 -9.61 -8.54
CA LEU A 125 6.11 -10.84 -9.02
C LEU A 125 5.58 -11.63 -7.83
N LEU A 126 4.44 -12.28 -8.01
CA LEU A 126 3.94 -13.27 -7.06
C LEU A 126 4.18 -14.66 -7.64
N ILE A 127 5.09 -15.41 -7.02
CA ILE A 127 5.52 -16.72 -7.52
C ILE A 127 4.94 -17.82 -6.64
N THR A 128 4.46 -18.88 -7.28
CA THR A 128 4.01 -20.12 -6.62
C THR A 128 4.93 -21.27 -7.00
N LEU A 129 5.57 -21.85 -6.00
CA LEU A 129 6.29 -23.10 -6.10
C LEU A 129 5.29 -24.23 -5.79
N MET A 130 5.00 -25.05 -6.80
CA MET A 130 4.07 -26.17 -6.65
C MET A 130 4.71 -27.29 -5.85
N ASP A 131 3.91 -27.98 -5.03
CA ASP A 131 4.34 -29.22 -4.40
C ASP A 131 4.60 -30.30 -5.45
N ASP A 132 5.56 -31.19 -5.18
CA ASP A 132 5.84 -32.32 -6.06
C ASP A 132 4.68 -33.32 -5.97
N PRO A 133 4.01 -33.69 -7.09
CA PRO A 133 2.96 -34.71 -7.06
C PRO A 133 3.45 -36.08 -6.58
N ALA A 134 4.74 -36.38 -6.75
CA ALA A 134 5.34 -37.66 -6.34
C ALA A 134 5.65 -37.71 -4.84
N GLU A 135 5.91 -36.57 -4.22
CA GLU A 135 6.09 -36.41 -2.78
C GLU A 135 5.19 -35.28 -2.29
N PRO A 136 3.91 -35.54 -1.95
CA PRO A 136 3.04 -34.53 -1.35
C PRO A 136 3.65 -34.09 -0.04
N ALA A 137 4.45 -33.03 -0.10
CA ALA A 137 5.31 -32.66 0.99
C ALA A 137 4.44 -32.07 2.10
N VAL A 138 4.33 -32.79 3.21
CA VAL A 138 3.94 -32.27 4.54
C VAL A 138 5.07 -31.39 5.08
N THR A 139 5.75 -30.62 4.23
CA THR A 139 6.78 -29.66 4.66
C THR A 139 6.09 -28.45 5.25
N THR A 140 6.11 -28.38 6.58
CA THR A 140 5.71 -27.17 7.32
C THR A 140 6.70 -26.03 7.15
N GLU A 141 7.93 -26.33 6.71
CA GLU A 141 8.98 -25.36 6.50
C GLU A 141 9.01 -24.81 5.06
N PRO A 142 9.22 -23.49 4.90
CA PRO A 142 9.29 -22.87 3.59
C PRO A 142 10.59 -23.25 2.88
N PRO A 143 10.53 -23.55 1.56
CA PRO A 143 11.71 -23.94 0.77
C PRO A 143 12.65 -22.76 0.47
N VAL A 144 12.21 -21.54 0.75
CA VAL A 144 12.93 -20.28 0.55
C VAL A 144 12.73 -19.39 1.78
N GLU A 145 13.70 -18.58 2.12
CA GLU A 145 13.59 -17.61 3.21
C GLU A 145 13.36 -16.19 2.68
N ALA A 146 12.71 -15.37 3.51
CA ALA A 146 12.50 -13.96 3.18
C ALA A 146 13.85 -13.24 3.08
N GLY A 147 14.04 -12.43 2.04
CA GLY A 147 15.30 -11.74 1.76
C GLY A 147 16.40 -12.59 1.11
N GLU A 148 16.12 -13.83 0.70
CA GLU A 148 17.04 -14.63 -0.12
C GLU A 148 17.09 -14.15 -1.57
N HIS A 149 18.27 -14.26 -2.19
CA HIS A 149 18.48 -13.99 -3.61
C HIS A 149 18.44 -15.30 -4.38
N LEU A 150 17.52 -15.40 -5.32
CA LEU A 150 17.22 -16.62 -6.04
C LEU A 150 17.36 -16.40 -7.54
N VAL A 151 17.95 -17.37 -8.22
CA VAL A 151 17.86 -17.51 -9.67
C VAL A 151 16.96 -18.70 -9.97
N PHE A 152 15.90 -18.45 -10.74
CA PHE A 152 14.90 -19.47 -11.09
C PHE A 152 14.28 -19.17 -12.45
N THR A 153 13.65 -20.20 -13.02
CA THR A 153 12.84 -20.10 -14.24
C THR A 153 11.38 -20.20 -13.87
N ALA A 154 10.61 -19.17 -14.19
CA ALA A 154 9.18 -19.13 -13.93
C ALA A 154 8.38 -18.89 -15.20
N ARG A 155 7.22 -19.52 -15.28
CA ARG A 155 6.24 -19.24 -16.32
C ARG A 155 5.30 -18.15 -15.83
N LEU A 156 5.46 -16.96 -16.39
CA LEU A 156 4.75 -15.77 -15.92
C LEU A 156 3.42 -15.59 -16.64
N ARG A 157 2.46 -15.01 -15.95
CA ARG A 157 1.12 -14.69 -16.45
C ARG A 157 0.75 -13.29 -15.99
N ARG A 158 -0.06 -12.60 -16.79
CA ARG A 158 -0.60 -11.31 -16.38
C ARG A 158 -1.61 -11.55 -15.25
N PRO A 159 -1.73 -10.62 -14.29
CA PRO A 159 -2.79 -10.64 -13.30
C PRO A 159 -4.13 -10.66 -14.03
N HIS A 160 -4.93 -11.69 -13.82
CA HIS A 160 -6.29 -11.77 -14.34
C HIS A 160 -7.20 -12.15 -13.17
N GLY A 161 -8.13 -11.27 -12.82
CA GLY A 161 -9.20 -11.57 -11.89
C GLY A 161 -10.42 -12.13 -12.61
N THR A 162 -11.10 -13.11 -12.02
CA THR A 162 -12.48 -13.40 -12.41
C THR A 162 -13.39 -12.37 -11.74
N TYR A 163 -14.07 -11.55 -12.53
CA TYR A 163 -15.02 -10.58 -11.99
C TYR A 163 -16.25 -11.31 -11.42
N ASN A 164 -16.26 -11.52 -10.10
CA ASN A 164 -17.39 -12.04 -9.36
C ASN A 164 -17.91 -10.92 -8.44
N PRO A 165 -19.14 -10.41 -8.63
CA PRO A 165 -19.69 -9.28 -7.85
C PRO A 165 -19.72 -9.50 -6.33
N HIS A 166 -19.67 -10.75 -5.87
CA HIS A 166 -19.62 -11.11 -4.45
C HIS A 166 -18.35 -11.89 -4.09
N GLY A 167 -17.41 -11.96 -5.03
CA GLY A 167 -16.15 -12.65 -4.86
C GLY A 167 -15.02 -11.71 -4.47
N PHE A 168 -13.89 -12.33 -4.16
CA PHE A 168 -12.66 -11.63 -3.85
C PHE A 168 -12.04 -11.05 -5.14
N ASP A 169 -11.77 -9.74 -5.15
CA ASP A 169 -11.05 -9.09 -6.24
C ASP A 169 -9.55 -9.38 -6.14
N PHE A 170 -9.13 -10.49 -6.75
CA PHE A 170 -7.74 -10.91 -6.76
C PHE A 170 -6.83 -9.94 -7.53
N GLU A 171 -7.33 -9.33 -8.60
CA GLU A 171 -6.54 -8.41 -9.42
C GLU A 171 -6.31 -7.09 -8.70
N GLY A 172 -7.36 -6.54 -8.06
CA GLY A 172 -7.25 -5.38 -7.18
C GLY A 172 -6.28 -5.62 -6.02
N TRP A 173 -6.36 -6.78 -5.37
CA TRP A 173 -5.45 -7.15 -4.29
C TRP A 173 -3.99 -7.27 -4.72
N LEU A 174 -3.72 -7.81 -5.92
CA LEU A 174 -2.37 -7.86 -6.48
C LEU A 174 -1.85 -6.44 -6.74
N LEU A 175 -2.68 -5.59 -7.33
CA LEU A 175 -2.33 -4.21 -7.65
C LEU A 175 -2.02 -3.40 -6.38
N GLU A 176 -2.83 -3.54 -5.33
CA GLU A 176 -2.62 -2.90 -4.02
C GLU A 176 -1.27 -3.28 -3.42
N ARG A 177 -0.88 -4.55 -3.52
CA ARG A 177 0.42 -5.06 -3.03
C ARG A 177 1.59 -4.78 -3.98
N GLY A 178 1.30 -4.23 -5.15
CA GLY A 178 2.29 -3.89 -6.17
C GLY A 178 2.76 -5.10 -6.99
N PHE A 179 2.12 -6.27 -6.85
CA PHE A 179 2.41 -7.41 -7.71
C PHE A 179 1.80 -7.20 -9.09
N ARG A 180 2.62 -7.22 -10.13
CA ARG A 180 2.20 -6.92 -11.51
C ARG A 180 2.31 -8.10 -12.46
N ALA A 181 2.79 -9.23 -11.98
CA ALA A 181 2.64 -10.53 -12.62
C ALA A 181 2.52 -11.63 -11.58
N THR A 182 1.86 -12.72 -11.97
CA THR A 182 1.86 -13.98 -11.23
C THR A 182 2.62 -15.02 -12.02
N GLY A 183 3.11 -16.06 -11.36
CA GLY A 183 3.77 -17.15 -12.06
C GLY A 183 3.98 -18.36 -11.18
N TYR A 184 4.38 -19.45 -11.81
CA TYR A 184 4.81 -20.64 -11.10
C TYR A 184 6.19 -21.06 -11.56
N VAL A 185 6.95 -21.64 -10.65
CA VAL A 185 8.28 -22.18 -10.96
C VAL A 185 8.11 -23.52 -11.66
N ARG A 186 8.91 -23.74 -12.70
CA ARG A 186 8.87 -25.00 -13.45
C ARG A 186 9.46 -26.13 -12.62
N THR A 187 8.71 -27.21 -12.44
CA THR A 187 9.14 -28.41 -11.70
C THR A 187 10.40 -29.00 -12.33
N GLY A 188 11.39 -29.35 -11.50
CA GLY A 188 12.63 -29.99 -11.93
C GLY A 188 13.77 -29.04 -12.34
N GLU A 189 13.55 -27.72 -12.38
CA GLU A 189 14.68 -26.77 -12.52
C GLU A 189 15.21 -26.34 -11.14
N PRO A 190 16.53 -26.44 -10.90
CA PRO A 190 17.10 -26.13 -9.60
C PRO A 190 16.99 -24.63 -9.27
N PHE A 191 16.51 -24.33 -8.06
CA PHE A 191 16.68 -23.02 -7.45
C PHE A 191 18.16 -22.84 -7.12
N SER A 192 18.81 -21.88 -7.78
CA SER A 192 20.15 -21.49 -7.37
C SER A 192 20.03 -20.37 -6.34
N ARG A 193 20.35 -20.68 -5.09
CA ARG A 193 20.52 -19.69 -4.03
C ARG A 193 21.86 -19.00 -4.24
N GLU A 194 21.83 -17.72 -4.56
CA GLU A 194 23.06 -16.94 -4.62
C GLU A 194 23.41 -16.41 -3.23
N ARG A 195 24.72 -16.28 -2.96
CA ARG A 195 25.21 -15.74 -1.68
C ARG A 195 24.58 -14.37 -1.42
N PRO A 196 24.27 -14.05 -0.15
CA PRO A 196 23.63 -12.78 0.20
C PRO A 196 24.50 -11.60 -0.27
N VAL A 197 23.90 -10.69 -1.05
CA VAL A 197 24.47 -9.37 -1.32
C VAL A 197 24.46 -8.53 -0.03
N PRO A 198 25.26 -7.45 0.03
CA PRO A 198 25.29 -6.55 1.19
C PRO A 198 23.90 -6.09 1.61
N TRP A 199 23.74 -5.90 2.92
CA TRP A 199 22.47 -5.64 3.61
C TRP A 199 21.64 -4.54 2.94
N GLN A 200 20.43 -4.91 2.48
CA GLN A 200 19.40 -3.97 2.04
C GLN A 200 18.39 -3.80 3.17
N PHE A 201 17.97 -2.57 3.46
CA PHE A 201 17.09 -2.25 4.60
C PHE A 201 15.78 -3.07 4.60
N SER A 202 15.12 -3.20 3.44
CA SER A 202 13.89 -3.98 3.29
C SER A 202 14.11 -5.48 3.53
N GLY A 203 15.08 -6.08 2.84
CA GLY A 203 15.42 -7.50 3.01
C GLY A 203 15.96 -7.84 4.41
N GLY A 204 16.50 -6.86 5.14
CA GLY A 204 16.91 -7.01 6.53
C GLY A 204 15.71 -7.12 7.49
N ILE A 205 14.68 -6.31 7.28
CA ILE A 205 13.44 -6.36 8.07
C ILE A 205 12.71 -7.69 7.83
N ASP A 206 12.60 -8.12 6.58
CA ASP A 206 11.93 -9.37 6.24
C ASP A 206 12.66 -10.60 6.82
N ARG A 207 14.00 -10.61 6.79
CA ARG A 207 14.81 -11.62 7.48
C ARG A 207 14.61 -11.60 9.00
N TRP A 208 14.58 -10.41 9.60
CA TRP A 208 14.34 -10.28 11.02
C TRP A 208 12.94 -10.77 11.41
N ARG A 209 11.92 -10.46 10.61
CA ARG A 209 10.55 -10.98 10.78
C ARG A 209 10.51 -12.50 10.65
N ALA A 210 11.20 -13.08 9.67
CA ALA A 210 11.29 -14.53 9.49
C ALA A 210 11.98 -15.21 10.68
N SER A 211 13.09 -14.64 11.16
CA SER A 211 13.79 -15.12 12.35
C SER A 211 12.94 -15.01 13.61
N LEU A 212 12.19 -13.91 13.78
CA LEU A 212 11.29 -13.76 14.92
C LEU A 212 10.12 -14.76 14.85
N ARG A 213 9.59 -15.02 13.65
CA ARG A 213 8.57 -16.06 13.42
C ARG A 213 9.08 -17.43 13.86
N SER A 214 10.27 -17.84 13.42
CA SER A 214 10.82 -19.15 13.77
C SER A 214 11.10 -19.27 15.26
N HIS A 215 11.63 -18.23 15.92
CA HIS A 215 11.81 -18.21 17.37
C HIS A 215 10.49 -18.32 18.13
N LEU A 216 9.44 -17.60 17.71
CA LEU A 216 8.12 -17.65 18.35
C LEU A 216 7.46 -19.02 18.20
N LEU A 217 7.54 -19.61 16.99
CA LEU A 217 7.01 -20.95 16.75
C LEU A 217 7.77 -22.02 17.54
N ALA A 218 9.10 -21.88 17.69
CA ALA A 218 9.91 -22.78 18.50
C ALA A 218 9.67 -22.61 20.01
N ALA A 219 9.36 -21.40 20.48
CA ALA A 219 9.10 -21.11 21.88
C ALA A 219 7.70 -21.55 22.35
N VAL A 220 6.76 -21.72 21.42
CA VAL A 220 5.37 -22.15 21.72
C VAL A 220 5.01 -23.42 20.92
N PRO A 221 5.70 -24.55 21.16
CA PRO A 221 5.38 -25.79 20.47
C PRO A 221 3.97 -26.26 20.84
N GLU A 222 3.21 -26.73 19.85
CA GLU A 222 1.90 -27.38 19.96
C GLU A 222 0.73 -26.55 20.53
N SER A 223 0.82 -25.23 20.65
CA SER A 223 -0.37 -24.44 20.98
C SER A 223 -1.22 -24.17 19.74
N ALA A 224 -2.54 -24.42 19.85
CA ALA A 224 -3.50 -24.01 18.83
C ALA A 224 -3.40 -22.51 18.50
N PHE A 225 -2.89 -21.68 19.43
CA PHE A 225 -2.81 -20.23 19.29
C PHE A 225 -1.44 -19.71 18.81
N ALA A 226 -0.50 -20.59 18.42
CA ALA A 226 0.82 -20.17 17.96
C ALA A 226 0.73 -19.20 16.77
N GLY A 227 -0.17 -19.48 15.82
CA GLY A 227 -0.44 -18.61 14.68
C GLY A 227 -1.01 -17.24 15.08
N VAL A 228 -1.83 -17.19 16.13
CA VAL A 228 -2.40 -15.95 16.68
C VAL A 228 -1.32 -15.10 17.33
N LEU A 229 -0.43 -15.72 18.11
CA LEU A 229 0.70 -15.01 18.75
C LEU A 229 1.65 -14.44 17.70
N VAL A 230 1.97 -15.23 16.68
CA VAL A 230 2.78 -14.78 15.53
C VAL A 230 2.09 -13.63 14.79
N ALA A 231 0.79 -13.74 14.53
CA ALA A 231 0.01 -12.68 13.89
C ALA A 231 0.02 -11.38 14.71
N LEU A 232 -0.11 -11.45 16.04
CA LEU A 232 -0.10 -10.27 16.91
C LEU A 232 1.31 -9.67 17.08
N ALA A 233 2.34 -10.51 17.14
CA ALA A 233 3.71 -10.04 17.38
C ALA A 233 4.35 -9.41 16.13
N ILE A 234 4.15 -10.01 14.95
CA ILE A 234 4.81 -9.58 13.71
C ILE A 234 3.85 -9.24 12.56
N GLY A 235 2.54 -9.34 12.77
CA GLY A 235 1.53 -9.05 11.74
C GLY A 235 1.34 -10.17 10.71
N ASP A 236 1.86 -11.38 10.97
CA ASP A 236 1.72 -12.52 10.06
C ASP A 236 0.39 -13.27 10.29
N GLN A 237 -0.67 -12.69 9.73
CA GLN A 237 -2.03 -13.24 9.78
C GLN A 237 -2.20 -14.57 9.03
N GLN A 238 -1.24 -14.93 8.16
CA GLN A 238 -1.28 -16.17 7.39
C GLN A 238 -0.96 -17.40 8.24
N ALA A 239 -0.40 -17.19 9.43
CA ALA A 239 -0.17 -18.27 10.39
C ALA A 239 -1.46 -18.78 11.07
N ILE A 240 -2.59 -18.07 10.94
CA ILE A 240 -3.90 -18.44 11.52
C ILE A 240 -4.66 -19.34 10.54
N THR A 241 -5.20 -20.46 11.02
CA THR A 241 -5.91 -21.39 10.15
C THR A 241 -7.27 -20.87 9.70
N ALA A 242 -7.81 -21.41 8.60
CA ALA A 242 -9.11 -21.01 8.08
C ALA A 242 -10.25 -21.28 9.09
N GLU A 243 -10.16 -22.37 9.84
CA GLU A 243 -11.13 -22.74 10.88
C GLU A 243 -11.13 -21.71 12.02
N GLN A 244 -9.95 -21.25 12.43
CA GLN A 244 -9.82 -20.20 13.45
C GLN A 244 -10.40 -18.88 12.95
N TRP A 245 -10.15 -18.52 11.69
CA TRP A 245 -10.75 -17.34 11.07
C TRP A 245 -12.28 -17.39 11.05
N GLN A 246 -12.88 -18.56 10.81
CA GLN A 246 -14.33 -18.73 10.89
C GLN A 246 -14.84 -18.52 12.32
N VAL A 247 -14.12 -19.03 13.32
CA VAL A 247 -14.48 -18.81 14.73
C VAL A 247 -14.42 -17.31 15.07
N TYR A 248 -13.34 -16.61 14.72
CA TYR A 248 -13.19 -15.17 15.01
C TYR A 248 -14.21 -14.30 14.26
N THR A 249 -14.58 -14.70 13.06
CA THR A 249 -15.63 -14.01 12.29
C THR A 249 -17.00 -14.21 12.95
N ARG A 250 -17.31 -15.45 13.37
CA ARG A 250 -18.58 -15.77 14.04
C ARG A 250 -18.72 -15.14 15.42
N THR A 251 -17.62 -15.02 16.18
CA THR A 251 -17.62 -14.40 17.51
C THR A 251 -17.47 -12.88 17.44
N GLY A 252 -17.26 -12.31 16.25
CA GLY A 252 -17.07 -10.87 16.05
C GLY A 252 -15.70 -10.35 16.51
N VAL A 253 -14.75 -11.22 16.88
CA VAL A 253 -13.44 -10.85 17.44
C VAL A 253 -12.38 -10.57 16.36
N ASN A 254 -12.70 -10.78 15.08
CA ASN A 254 -11.80 -10.51 13.94
C ASN A 254 -11.15 -9.10 13.99
N HIS A 255 -11.88 -8.08 14.46
CA HIS A 255 -11.35 -6.71 14.56
C HIS A 255 -10.16 -6.54 15.53
N LEU A 256 -9.95 -7.47 16.49
CA LEU A 256 -8.78 -7.46 17.37
C LEU A 256 -7.51 -7.98 16.67
N MET A 257 -7.65 -8.77 15.60
CA MET A 257 -6.55 -9.35 14.84
C MET A 257 -5.99 -8.41 13.77
N SER A 258 -6.78 -7.41 13.36
CA SER A 258 -6.28 -6.29 12.58
C SER A 258 -5.54 -5.36 13.52
N ILE A 259 -4.28 -5.02 13.20
CA ILE A 259 -3.52 -4.00 13.93
C ILE A 259 -4.41 -2.75 13.97
N SER A 260 -4.98 -2.48 15.14
CA SER A 260 -5.94 -1.40 15.30
C SER A 260 -5.27 -0.11 14.85
N GLY A 261 -5.95 0.69 14.01
CA GLY A 261 -5.39 1.94 13.47
C GLY A 261 -4.85 2.88 14.56
N LEU A 262 -5.28 2.69 15.81
CA LEU A 262 -4.74 3.31 17.01
C LEU A 262 -3.25 3.03 17.24
N HIS A 263 -2.74 1.82 16.97
CA HIS A 263 -1.31 1.54 17.07
C HIS A 263 -0.50 2.33 16.05
N ILE A 264 -1.03 2.46 14.83
CA ILE A 264 -0.37 3.22 13.76
C ILE A 264 -0.39 4.72 14.09
N THR A 265 -1.52 5.26 14.57
CA THR A 265 -1.60 6.67 14.98
C THR A 265 -0.78 6.97 16.25
N MET A 266 -0.69 6.04 17.20
CA MET A 266 0.20 6.17 18.36
C MET A 266 1.66 6.20 17.93
N LEU A 267 2.07 5.31 17.03
CA LEU A 267 3.44 5.28 16.52
C LEU A 267 3.78 6.55 15.75
N GLY A 268 2.86 7.03 14.91
CA GLY A 268 2.95 8.31 14.23
C GLY A 268 3.13 9.47 15.21
N ALA A 269 2.29 9.54 16.26
CA ALA A 269 2.37 10.60 17.26
C ALA A 269 3.70 10.58 18.03
N VAL A 270 4.22 9.39 18.35
CA VAL A 270 5.54 9.23 18.98
C VAL A 270 6.66 9.69 18.03
N ALA A 271 6.60 9.32 16.76
CA ALA A 271 7.56 9.76 15.74
C ALA A 271 7.50 11.27 15.52
N GLY A 272 6.31 11.85 15.37
CA GLY A 272 6.09 13.29 15.26
C GLY A 272 6.57 14.05 16.50
N PHE A 273 6.33 13.51 17.70
CA PHE A 273 6.88 14.06 18.93
C PHE A 273 8.41 14.03 18.96
N ALA A 274 9.02 12.90 18.61
CA ALA A 274 10.48 12.74 18.56
C ALA A 274 11.11 13.70 17.54
N VAL A 275 10.59 13.74 16.31
CA VAL A 275 11.03 14.65 15.26
C VAL A 275 10.88 16.10 15.72
N SER A 276 9.72 16.50 16.25
CA SER A 276 9.53 17.87 16.73
C SER A 276 10.51 18.24 17.85
N ARG A 277 10.83 17.29 18.75
CA ARG A 277 11.77 17.50 19.87
C ARG A 277 13.21 17.61 19.40
N LEU A 278 13.63 16.80 18.43
CA LEU A 278 14.95 16.89 17.80
C LEU A 278 15.08 18.14 16.94
N TRP A 279 14.03 18.52 16.20
CA TRP A 279 13.99 19.71 15.36
C TRP A 279 14.16 20.98 16.19
N ARG A 280 13.50 21.06 17.36
CA ARG A 280 13.64 22.16 18.32
C ARG A 280 15.07 22.34 18.85
N ARG A 281 15.95 21.33 18.73
CA ARG A 281 17.36 21.46 19.14
C ARG A 281 18.25 22.09 18.08
N SER A 282 17.77 22.26 16.86
CA SER A 282 18.54 22.89 15.77
C SER A 282 17.99 24.28 15.43
N SER A 283 18.74 25.31 15.82
CA SER A 283 18.39 26.71 15.53
C SER A 283 18.40 27.06 14.04
N ARG A 284 19.06 26.24 13.20
CA ARG A 284 19.06 26.39 11.73
C ARG A 284 17.79 25.81 11.11
N LEU A 285 17.34 24.64 11.58
CA LEU A 285 16.17 23.97 11.04
C LEU A 285 14.85 24.66 11.41
N VAL A 286 14.76 25.20 12.63
CA VAL A 286 13.58 25.98 13.08
C VAL A 286 13.40 27.29 12.29
N ARG A 287 14.50 27.86 11.75
CA ARG A 287 14.44 29.04 10.89
C ARG A 287 13.91 28.73 9.48
N ALA A 288 14.07 27.50 9.01
CA ALA A 288 13.57 27.08 7.69
C ALA A 288 12.12 26.60 7.76
N LEU A 289 11.74 25.85 8.80
CA LEU A 289 10.38 25.34 9.00
C LEU A 289 10.03 25.28 10.49
N PRO A 290 8.84 25.73 10.91
CA PRO A 290 8.37 25.53 12.28
C PRO A 290 8.39 24.05 12.69
N ALA A 291 8.85 23.75 13.90
CA ALA A 291 9.00 22.38 14.37
C ALA A 291 7.67 21.60 14.47
N VAL A 292 6.54 22.30 14.60
CA VAL A 292 5.20 21.70 14.60
C VAL A 292 4.82 21.20 13.22
N ASP A 293 5.16 21.95 12.17
CA ASP A 293 4.90 21.53 10.80
C ASP A 293 5.84 20.37 10.45
N ALA A 294 7.13 20.44 10.80
CA ALA A 294 8.07 19.32 10.63
C ALA A 294 7.60 18.03 11.32
N GLY A 295 7.05 18.14 12.53
CA GLY A 295 6.47 17.01 13.25
C GLY A 295 5.21 16.45 12.57
N ALA A 296 4.34 17.30 12.03
CA ALA A 296 3.14 16.88 11.31
C ALA A 296 3.44 16.16 9.99
N TRP A 297 4.54 16.51 9.31
CA TRP A 297 5.01 15.78 8.12
C TRP A 297 5.55 14.38 8.46
N ALA A 298 6.08 14.18 9.68
CA ALA A 298 6.57 12.89 10.14
C ALA A 298 5.45 11.97 10.68
N ASP A 299 4.32 12.55 11.08
CA ASP A 299 3.15 11.87 11.67
C ASP A 299 2.13 11.41 10.60
N TRP A 300 2.58 10.96 9.42
CA TRP A 300 1.64 10.48 8.39
C TRP A 300 1.14 9.05 8.70
N PRO A 301 -0.18 8.79 8.76
CA PRO A 301 -1.31 9.66 8.42
C PRO A 301 -1.69 10.59 9.59
N PRO A 302 -1.91 11.90 9.35
CA PRO A 302 -2.11 12.85 10.42
C PRO A 302 -3.30 12.43 11.27
N PRO A 303 -3.19 12.43 12.60
CA PRO A 303 -4.38 12.38 13.43
C PRO A 303 -5.23 13.57 13.00
N SER A 304 -6.50 13.32 12.70
CA SER A 304 -7.49 14.34 12.41
C SER A 304 -7.75 15.17 13.68
N VAL A 305 -6.74 15.90 14.13
CA VAL A 305 -6.85 16.94 15.13
C VAL A 305 -7.16 18.18 14.32
N THR A 306 -8.45 18.39 14.13
CA THR A 306 -9.04 19.69 13.83
C THR A 306 -8.31 20.74 14.66
N ARG A 307 -7.38 21.50 14.05
CA ARG A 307 -6.81 22.69 14.67
C ARG A 307 -7.95 23.70 14.81
N CYS A 308 -8.72 23.60 15.87
CA CYS A 308 -9.43 24.75 16.42
C CYS A 308 -8.34 25.67 16.98
N PHE A 309 -7.88 26.63 16.18
CA PHE A 309 -7.18 27.79 16.70
C PHE A 309 -8.20 28.64 17.49
N PRO A 310 -8.01 28.88 18.79
CA PRO A 310 -8.77 29.87 19.52
C PRO A 310 -8.01 31.18 19.44
N ASP A 311 -8.17 31.93 18.35
CA ASP A 311 -7.75 33.35 18.33
C ASP A 311 -8.70 34.14 17.42
N SER A 312 -9.90 34.39 17.95
CA SER A 312 -10.70 35.55 17.60
C SER A 312 -11.60 35.89 18.79
N PRO A 313 -11.60 37.13 19.30
CA PRO A 313 -12.39 37.51 20.46
C PRO A 313 -13.86 37.62 20.05
N CYS A 314 -14.65 36.57 20.31
CA CYS A 314 -16.11 36.66 20.23
C CYS A 314 -16.64 37.51 21.38
N ARG A 315 -16.95 38.77 21.09
CA ARG A 315 -17.94 39.53 21.85
C ARG A 315 -19.33 38.96 21.54
N HIS A 316 -20.04 38.63 22.63
CA HIS A 316 -21.49 38.58 22.81
C HIS A 316 -22.28 37.34 22.34
N SER A 317 -23.07 36.87 23.33
CA SER A 317 -24.32 36.10 23.31
C SER A 317 -24.30 34.60 22.95
N ALA A 318 -24.17 33.80 24.01
CA ALA A 318 -25.15 32.84 24.53
C ALA A 318 -25.49 31.54 23.74
N ARG A 319 -25.27 30.42 24.47
CA ARG A 319 -25.84 29.05 24.37
C ARG A 319 -25.07 28.01 23.55
N CYS A 320 -24.04 27.42 24.17
CA CYS A 320 -23.61 26.05 23.92
C CYS A 320 -24.19 25.15 25.02
N GLY A 321 -25.04 24.18 24.67
CA GLY A 321 -25.49 23.11 25.55
C GLY A 321 -24.84 21.80 25.15
N CYS A 322 -23.90 21.31 25.96
CA CYS A 322 -23.42 19.93 25.91
C CYS A 322 -24.42 19.03 26.66
N TRP A 323 -24.78 17.88 26.07
CA TRP A 323 -25.40 16.77 26.80
C TRP A 323 -24.43 15.56 26.80
N PRO A 324 -24.33 14.80 27.91
CA PRO A 324 -23.41 13.68 28.05
C PRO A 324 -24.00 12.37 27.50
N ARG A 325 -23.12 11.48 27.03
CA ARG A 325 -23.43 10.09 26.63
C ARG A 325 -23.64 9.19 27.87
N PRO A 326 -24.46 8.14 27.79
CA PRO A 326 -24.10 6.85 28.35
C PRO A 326 -23.10 6.10 27.45
#